data_AF-A0A9Q2QD79-F1
#
_entry.id   AF-A0A9Q2QD79-F1
#
_cell.length_a   1.000
_cell.length_b   1.000
_cell.length_c   1.000
_cell.angle_alpha   90.00
_cell.angle_beta   90.00
_cell.angle_gamma   90.00
#
_symmetry.space_group_name_H-M   'P 1'
#
loop_
_entity.id
_entity.type
_entity.pdbx_description
1 polymer ?
#
loop_
_entity_poly.entity_id
_entity_poly.type
_entity_poly.pdbx_seq_one_letter_code
_entity_poly.pdbx_strand_id
1 'polypeptide(L)'
;MLDVDNYKNFIPMCYEAELLEKTSVSQKALIKLKIPLLKVEVITDYKTIDDNNIEVSMQGCPFKIMQGYWEFKKIDDKLSQVKLTSKYSFKKLDCILNVYRDTKMY
;
A
#
# COMPACT_ATOMS: atom_id res chain seq x y z
N MET A 1 14.74 -5.20 0.22
CA MET A 1 14.09 -3.89 0.46
C MET A 1 13.15 -3.59 -0.69
N LEU A 2 12.06 -2.84 -0.46
CA LEU A 2 10.97 -2.68 -1.44
C LEU A 2 11.34 -1.72 -2.58
N ASP A 3 10.86 -2.03 -3.77
CA ASP A 3 11.11 -1.28 -5.01
C ASP A 3 10.00 -0.26 -5.30
N VAL A 4 9.76 0.66 -4.36
CA VAL A 4 8.65 1.63 -4.41
C VAL A 4 8.69 2.49 -5.67
N ASP A 5 9.88 2.90 -6.12
CA ASP A 5 10.03 3.78 -7.30
C ASP A 5 9.50 3.13 -8.59
N ASN A 6 9.42 1.80 -8.62
CA ASN A 6 8.87 1.03 -9.73
C ASN A 6 7.41 0.61 -9.55
N TYR A 7 6.74 0.94 -8.44
CA TYR A 7 5.36 0.49 -8.20
C TYR A 7 4.40 0.89 -9.32
N LYS A 8 4.59 2.06 -9.94
CA LYS A 8 3.79 2.50 -11.10
C LYS A 8 3.83 1.53 -12.30
N ASN A 9 4.86 0.68 -12.39
CA ASN A 9 5.06 -0.24 -13.51
C ASN A 9 4.40 -1.61 -13.29
N PHE A 10 4.11 -2.01 -12.04
CA PHE A 10 3.63 -3.37 -11.75
C PHE A 10 2.52 -3.46 -10.70
N ILE A 11 2.27 -2.43 -9.91
CA ILE A 11 1.12 -2.39 -9.00
C ILE A 11 -0.10 -1.92 -9.81
N PRO A 12 -1.16 -2.73 -9.91
CA PRO A 12 -2.36 -2.35 -10.63
C PRO A 12 -2.92 -1.02 -10.14
N MET A 13 -3.36 -0.17 -11.07
CA MET A 13 -3.96 1.14 -10.80
C MET A 13 -3.02 2.17 -10.15
N CYS A 14 -1.77 1.83 -9.80
CA CYS A 14 -0.79 2.80 -9.34
C CYS A 14 -0.33 3.65 -10.52
N TYR A 15 -0.53 4.96 -10.43
CA TYR A 15 -0.06 5.91 -11.45
C TYR A 15 1.10 6.76 -10.95
N GLU A 16 1.31 6.82 -9.64
CA GLU A 16 2.40 7.54 -9.01
C GLU A 16 2.76 6.87 -7.68
N ALA A 17 4.06 6.80 -7.41
CA ALA A 17 4.60 6.32 -6.15
C ALA A 17 5.82 7.19 -5.81
N GLU A 18 5.91 7.62 -4.57
CA GLU A 18 6.98 8.49 -4.08
C GLU A 18 7.52 7.91 -2.78
N LEU A 19 8.84 7.68 -2.74
CA LEU A 19 9.53 7.30 -1.53
C LEU A 19 9.69 8.52 -0.60
N LEU A 20 9.10 8.46 0.59
CA LEU A 20 9.15 9.55 1.56
C LEU A 20 10.27 9.36 2.60
N GLU A 21 10.46 8.12 3.04
CA GLU A 21 11.44 7.78 4.07
C GLU A 21 11.97 6.37 3.84
N LYS A 22 13.26 6.17 4.07
CA LYS A 22 13.95 4.90 3.87
C LYS A 22 15.03 4.72 4.93
N THR A 23 14.93 3.63 5.68
CA THR A 23 15.94 3.20 6.66
C THR A 23 16.46 1.81 6.29
N SER A 24 17.28 1.19 7.14
CA SER A 24 17.74 -0.19 6.93
C SER A 24 16.61 -1.23 7.08
N VAL A 25 15.56 -0.92 7.85
CA VAL A 25 14.49 -1.87 8.19
C VAL A 25 13.08 -1.35 7.87
N SER A 26 12.93 -0.08 7.49
CA SER A 26 11.62 0.52 7.18
C SER A 26 11.62 1.35 5.90
N GLN A 27 10.44 1.46 5.29
CA GLN A 27 10.20 2.24 4.09
C GLN A 27 8.80 2.87 4.13
N LYS A 28 8.73 4.19 4.06
CA LYS A 28 7.49 4.95 3.97
C LYS A 28 7.35 5.55 2.58
N ALA A 29 6.16 5.42 1.99
CA ALA A 29 5.89 5.88 0.64
C ALA A 29 4.48 6.47 0.51
N LEU A 30 4.34 7.45 -0.38
CA LEU A 30 3.05 7.90 -0.89
C LEU A 30 2.74 7.11 -2.16
N ILE A 31 1.60 6.43 -2.18
CA ILE A 31 1.11 5.69 -3.33
C ILE A 31 -0.19 6.33 -3.79
N LYS A 32 -0.25 6.73 -5.07
CA LYS A 32 -1.47 7.26 -5.68
C LYS A 32 -2.06 6.23 -6.63
N LEU A 33 -3.33 5.90 -6.40
CA LEU A 33 -4.06 4.88 -7.14
C LEU A 33 -5.24 5.50 -7.88
N LYS A 34 -5.47 5.05 -9.11
CA LYS A 34 -6.64 5.39 -9.92
C LYS A 34 -7.58 4.20 -9.99
N ILE A 35 -8.49 4.15 -9.03
CA ILE A 35 -9.57 3.16 -8.95
C ILE A 35 -10.75 3.73 -9.77
N PRO A 36 -11.65 2.93 -10.38
CA PRO A 36 -12.77 3.48 -11.13
C PRO A 36 -13.48 4.62 -10.40
N LEU A 37 -13.53 5.78 -11.06
CA LEU A 37 -14.12 7.04 -10.58
C LEU A 37 -13.43 7.71 -9.37
N LEU A 38 -12.32 7.19 -8.85
CA LEU A 38 -11.63 7.70 -7.67
C LEU A 38 -10.11 7.79 -7.91
N LYS A 39 -9.51 8.93 -7.58
CA LYS A 39 -8.07 9.05 -7.35
C LYS A 39 -7.82 9.06 -5.84
N VAL A 40 -7.25 7.99 -5.32
CA VAL A 40 -6.94 7.88 -3.89
C VAL A 40 -5.44 8.01 -3.66
N GLU A 41 -5.10 8.53 -2.50
CA GLU A 41 -3.73 8.64 -2.02
C GLU A 41 -3.63 7.91 -0.69
N VAL A 42 -2.63 7.03 -0.57
CA VAL A 42 -2.34 6.29 0.65
C VAL A 42 -0.87 6.42 0.99
N ILE A 43 -0.58 6.76 2.24
CA ILE A 43 0.74 6.65 2.82
C ILE A 43 0.89 5.23 3.34
N THR A 44 1.89 4.52 2.85
CA THR A 44 2.23 3.17 3.31
C THR A 44 3.47 3.23 4.19
N ASP A 45 3.52 2.42 5.24
CA ASP A 45 4.73 2.16 6.02
C ASP A 45 4.97 0.65 6.04
N TYR A 46 6.14 0.24 5.57
CA TYR A 46 6.59 -1.14 5.55
C TYR A 46 7.77 -1.30 6.48
N LYS A 47 7.72 -2.29 7.37
CA LYS A 47 8.81 -2.62 8.29
C LYS A 47 9.21 -4.07 8.15
N THR A 48 10.46 -4.31 7.78
CA THR A 48 11.06 -5.64 7.72
C THR A 48 11.26 -6.13 9.15
N ILE A 49 10.66 -7.26 9.49
CA ILE A 49 10.79 -7.89 10.80
C ILE A 49 11.93 -8.91 10.77
N ASP A 50 11.96 -9.72 9.71
CA ASP A 50 13.02 -10.69 9.39
C ASP A 50 12.99 -10.99 7.87
N ASP A 51 13.78 -11.97 7.44
CA ASP A 51 13.91 -12.35 6.03
C ASP A 51 12.60 -12.83 5.37
N ASN A 52 11.61 -13.24 6.17
CA ASN A 52 10.36 -13.83 5.72
C ASN A 52 9.13 -13.01 6.10
N ASN A 53 9.28 -11.93 6.87
CA ASN A 53 8.16 -11.18 7.42
C ASN A 53 8.30 -9.67 7.25
N ILE A 54 7.26 -9.03 6.72
CA ILE A 54 7.16 -7.57 6.59
C ILE A 54 5.85 -7.10 7.20
N GLU A 55 5.92 -6.26 8.22
CA GLU A 55 4.76 -5.52 8.72
C GLU A 55 4.39 -4.41 7.72
N VAL A 56 3.11 -4.22 7.47
CA VAL A 56 2.58 -3.18 6.59
C VAL A 56 1.47 -2.41 7.28
N SER A 57 1.49 -1.09 7.12
CA SER A 57 0.37 -0.24 7.46
C SER A 57 0.07 0.74 6.34
N MET A 58 -1.20 1.15 6.21
CA MET A 58 -1.63 2.14 5.25
C MET A 58 -2.55 3.17 5.91
N GLN A 59 -2.32 4.44 5.58
CA GLN A 59 -3.10 5.57 6.03
C GLN A 59 -3.54 6.40 4.82
N GLY A 60 -4.83 6.66 4.70
CA GLY A 60 -5.40 7.42 3.58
C GLY A 60 -6.82 6.96 3.28
N CYS A 61 -7.61 7.77 2.61
CA CYS A 61 -8.96 7.34 2.19
C CYS A 61 -8.83 6.15 1.22
N PRO A 62 -9.60 5.05 1.38
CA PRO A 62 -10.77 4.88 2.23
C PRO A 62 -10.49 4.30 3.62
N PHE A 63 -9.24 4.00 3.95
CA PHE A 63 -8.89 3.34 5.20
C PHE A 63 -8.87 4.31 6.37
N LYS A 64 -9.60 3.96 7.43
CA LYS A 64 -9.38 4.55 8.77
C LYS A 64 -8.18 3.89 9.41
N ILE A 65 -8.09 2.57 9.28
CA ILE A 65 -6.97 1.73 9.69
C ILE A 65 -6.81 0.66 8.61
N MET A 66 -5.59 0.41 8.18
CA MET A 66 -5.21 -0.83 7.49
C MET A 66 -3.82 -1.19 8.02
N GLN A 67 -3.73 -2.36 8.64
CA GLN A 67 -2.49 -2.90 9.19
C GLN A 67 -2.46 -4.40 8.89
N GLY A 68 -1.27 -4.94 8.70
CA GLY A 68 -1.10 -6.35 8.39
C GLY A 68 0.35 -6.76 8.36
N TYR A 69 0.55 -7.99 7.95
CA TYR A 69 1.88 -8.56 7.76
C TYR A 69 1.88 -9.46 6.52
N TRP A 70 2.94 -9.33 5.75
CA TRP A 70 3.32 -10.24 4.69
C TRP A 70 4.19 -11.34 5.27
N GLU A 71 3.86 -12.59 4.95
CA GLU A 71 4.64 -13.78 5.25
C GLU A 71 5.09 -14.42 3.93
N PHE A 72 6.38 -14.66 3.80
CA PHE A 72 6.99 -15.32 2.65
C PHE A 72 7.51 -16.68 3.10
N LYS A 73 7.01 -17.75 2.49
CA LYS A 73 7.47 -19.11 2.76
C LYS A 73 8.04 -19.72 1.48
N LYS A 74 9.35 -19.99 1.48
CA LYS A 74 9.99 -20.76 0.40
C LYS A 74 9.41 -22.17 0.39
N ILE A 75 8.96 -22.62 -0.78
CA ILE A 75 8.51 -24.01 -1.00
C ILE A 75 9.65 -24.79 -1.67
N ASP A 76 10.27 -24.22 -2.71
CA ASP A 76 11.48 -24.73 -3.37
C ASP A 76 12.25 -23.56 -4.03
N ASP A 77 13.21 -23.86 -4.91
CA ASP A 77 14.04 -22.85 -5.57
C ASP A 77 13.31 -21.99 -6.63
N LYS A 78 12.11 -22.39 -7.05
CA LYS A 78 11.28 -21.71 -8.06
C LYS A 78 9.92 -21.29 -7.53
N LEU A 79 9.51 -21.74 -6.35
CA LEU A 79 8.19 -21.52 -5.79
C LEU A 79 8.25 -20.97 -4.36
N SER A 80 7.48 -19.91 -4.15
CA SER A 80 7.23 -19.32 -2.83
C SER A 80 5.74 -19.14 -2.61
N GLN A 81 5.30 -19.40 -1.38
CA GLN A 81 3.99 -18.97 -0.91
C GLN A 81 4.11 -17.56 -0.33
N VAL A 82 3.17 -16.69 -0.72
CA VAL A 82 3.05 -15.34 -0.19
C VAL A 82 1.69 -15.22 0.48
N LYS A 83 1.66 -14.79 1.74
CA LYS A 83 0.43 -14.60 2.51
C LYS A 83 0.39 -13.18 3.05
N LEU A 84 -0.75 -12.52 2.90
CA LEU A 84 -1.06 -11.26 3.57
C LEU A 84 -2.16 -11.53 4.58
N THR A 85 -1.89 -11.25 5.85
CA THR A 85 -2.93 -11.15 6.88
C THR A 85 -3.11 -9.69 7.23
N SER A 86 -4.35 -9.17 7.18
CA SER A 86 -4.61 -7.77 7.49
C SER A 86 -5.88 -7.58 8.31
N LYS A 87 -5.88 -6.50 9.10
CA LYS A 87 -7.04 -5.94 9.79
C LYS A 87 -7.25 -4.54 9.24
N TYR A 88 -8.47 -4.26 8.82
CA TYR A 88 -8.81 -2.95 8.27
C TYR A 88 -10.17 -2.46 8.75
N SER A 89 -10.35 -1.15 8.69
CA SER A 89 -11.64 -0.48 8.84
C SER A 89 -11.69 0.72 7.89
N PHE A 90 -12.88 1.02 7.39
CA PHE A 90 -13.06 2.13 6.46
C PHE A 90 -13.45 3.42 7.18
N LYS A 91 -13.06 4.54 6.58
CA LYS A 91 -13.62 5.85 6.91
C LYS A 91 -15.09 5.89 6.49
N LYS A 92 -15.82 6.87 7.03
CA LYS A 92 -17.22 7.15 6.64
C LYS A 92 -17.31 7.50 5.16
N LEU A 93 -18.51 7.32 4.61
CA LEU A 93 -18.82 7.58 3.20
C LEU A 93 -18.42 8.99 2.74
N ASP A 94 -18.51 9.99 3.61
CA ASP A 94 -18.13 11.38 3.31
C ASP A 94 -16.70 11.51 2.78
N CYS A 95 -15.77 10.69 3.28
CA CYS A 95 -14.40 10.67 2.79
C CYS A 95 -14.34 10.27 1.30
N ILE A 96 -15.07 9.22 0.93
CA ILE A 96 -15.13 8.71 -0.43
C ILE A 96 -15.84 9.71 -1.34
N LEU A 97 -16.92 10.35 -0.87
CA LEU A 97 -17.63 11.37 -1.63
C LEU A 97 -16.76 12.61 -1.91
N ASN A 98 -15.94 13.02 -0.94
CA ASN A 98 -14.99 14.11 -1.14
C ASN A 98 -13.94 13.73 -2.19
N VAL A 99 -13.33 12.54 -2.08
CA VAL A 99 -12.39 12.03 -3.08
C VAL A 99 -13.02 11.97 -4.48
N TYR A 100 -14.27 11.51 -4.58
CA TYR A 100 -15.00 11.47 -5.85
C TYR A 100 -15.19 12.86 -6.45
N ARG A 101 -15.59 13.85 -5.63
CA ARG A 101 -15.74 15.25 -6.08
C ARG A 101 -14.40 15.82 -6.56
N ASP A 102 -13.33 15.65 -5.79
CA ASP A 102 -11.99 16.14 -6.14
C ASP A 102 -11.48 15.49 -7.45
N THR A 103 -11.82 14.22 -7.67
CA THR A 103 -11.47 13.50 -8.90
C THR A 103 -12.20 14.06 -10.13
N LYS A 104 -13.43 14.60 -9.97
CA LYS A 104 -14.28 15.12 -11.05
C LYS A 104 -14.13 16.62 -11.32
N MET A 105 -13.47 17.36 -10.42
CA MET A 105 -13.19 18.79 -10.60
C MET A 105 -12.01 19.08 -11.55
N TYR A 106 -11.43 18.03 -12.15
CA TYR A 106 -10.48 18.07 -13.26
C TYR A 106 -11.02 17.20 -14.41
#